data_AF-A0A7V9TVH9-F1
#
_entry.id   AF-A0A7V9TVH9-F1
#
_cell.length_a   1.000
_cell.length_b   1.000
_cell.length_c   1.000
_cell.angle_alpha   90.00
_cell.angle_beta   90.00
_cell.angle_gamma   90.00
#
_symmetry.space_group_name_H-M   'P 1'
#
loop_
_entity.id
_entity.type
_entity.pdbx_description
1 polymer ?
#
loop_
_entity_poly.entity_id
_entity_poly.type
_entity_poly.pdbx_seq_one_letter_code
_entity_poly.pdbx_strand_id
1 'polypeptide(L)'
;MPGDYSLPHDDLPGDEGAYRQVAFIWHLSKNWQPHWGGDLFWCRKNRYITPSFNSLILFNVSPGSSHHVTQVSPFATAKRLAISGWWTSNIENQAGFSGALDSSAGEQKLLELI
;
A
#
# COMPACT_ATOMS: atom_id res chain seq x y z
N MET A 1 8.97 2.73 -15.33
CA MET A 1 9.28 3.30 -16.65
C MET A 1 7.98 3.59 -17.37
N PRO A 2 7.97 4.43 -18.42
CA PRO A 2 6.80 4.61 -19.25
C PRO A 2 6.25 3.25 -19.72
N GLY A 3 4.95 3.03 -19.55
CA GLY A 3 4.30 1.75 -19.82
C GLY A 3 4.28 0.75 -18.66
N ASP A 4 5.08 0.93 -17.60
CA ASP A 4 5.07 0.02 -16.45
C ASP A 4 3.78 0.18 -15.63
N TYR A 5 3.28 -0.94 -15.11
CA TYR A 5 2.15 -1.04 -14.20
C TYR A 5 2.29 -2.30 -13.33
N SER A 6 1.42 -2.45 -12.33
CA SER A 6 1.16 -3.75 -11.72
C SER A 6 -0.31 -4.14 -11.89
N LEU A 7 -0.58 -5.44 -11.87
CA LEU A 7 -1.95 -5.95 -11.84
C LEU A 7 -2.52 -5.89 -10.42
N PRO A 8 -3.85 -5.91 -10.25
CA PRO A 8 -4.49 -6.03 -8.94
C PRO A 8 -3.97 -7.22 -8.12
N HIS A 9 -3.58 -6.95 -6.87
CA HIS A 9 -3.10 -7.92 -5.89
C HIS A 9 -3.36 -7.40 -4.47
N ASP A 10 -3.22 -8.24 -3.44
CA ASP A 10 -3.52 -7.89 -2.04
C ASP A 10 -2.33 -8.06 -1.08
N ASP A 11 -1.16 -8.41 -1.61
CA ASP A 11 0.08 -8.71 -0.89
C ASP A 11 0.04 -9.93 0.05
N LEU A 12 -1.01 -10.74 0.05
CA LEU A 12 -1.03 -11.97 0.85
C LEU A 12 0.11 -12.94 0.43
N PRO A 13 0.80 -13.58 1.38
CA PRO A 13 1.85 -14.54 1.07
C PRO A 13 1.26 -15.80 0.42
N GLY A 14 2.02 -16.41 -0.49
CA GLY A 14 1.66 -17.68 -1.14
C GLY A 14 2.13 -18.95 -0.43
N ASP A 15 3.15 -18.84 0.46
CA ASP A 15 3.83 -19.98 1.09
C ASP A 15 3.91 -19.84 2.63
N GLU A 16 4.00 -20.98 3.32
CA GLU A 16 4.00 -21.09 4.79
C GLU A 16 5.31 -20.59 5.43
N GLY A 17 5.22 -19.79 6.50
CA GLY A 17 6.33 -19.53 7.43
C GLY A 17 6.73 -18.06 7.65
N ALA A 18 6.29 -17.12 6.80
CA ALA A 18 6.52 -15.69 7.01
C ALA A 18 5.31 -14.86 6.53
N TYR A 19 4.45 -14.46 7.47
CA TYR A 19 3.23 -13.74 7.17
C TYR A 19 3.50 -12.25 7.05
N ARG A 20 3.28 -11.68 5.86
CA ARG A 20 3.32 -10.23 5.64
C ARG A 20 2.21 -9.56 6.45
N GLN A 21 2.58 -8.62 7.31
CA GLN A 21 1.67 -7.92 8.21
C GLN A 21 1.39 -6.51 7.72
N VAL A 22 2.46 -5.79 7.38
CA VAL A 22 2.39 -4.39 6.93
C VAL A 22 3.22 -4.28 5.67
N ALA A 23 2.62 -3.75 4.60
CA ALA A 23 3.31 -3.38 3.39
C ALA A 23 3.68 -1.89 3.43
N PHE A 24 4.75 -1.53 2.75
CA PHE A 24 5.12 -0.14 2.56
C PHE A 24 5.52 0.18 1.13
N ILE A 25 5.29 1.43 0.74
CA ILE A 25 5.78 2.02 -0.50
C ILE A 25 6.32 3.42 -0.17
N TRP A 26 7.62 3.60 -0.31
CA TRP A 26 8.28 4.89 -0.16
C TRP A 26 8.56 5.50 -1.53
N HIS A 27 7.88 6.60 -1.85
CA HIS A 27 8.01 7.30 -3.13
C HIS A 27 9.17 8.29 -3.12
N LEU A 28 10.04 8.20 -4.14
CA LEU A 28 11.30 8.96 -4.22
C LEU A 28 11.43 9.79 -5.51
N SER A 29 10.32 9.95 -6.24
CA SER A 29 10.31 10.68 -7.52
C SER A 29 10.10 12.18 -7.29
N LYS A 30 11.14 12.99 -7.50
CA LYS A 30 11.01 14.46 -7.46
C LYS A 30 10.19 14.95 -8.66
N ASN A 31 9.37 15.98 -8.44
CA ASN A 31 8.60 16.66 -9.49
C ASN A 31 7.68 15.75 -10.32
N TRP A 32 7.20 14.64 -9.72
CA TRP A 32 6.25 13.75 -10.37
C TRP A 32 4.96 14.49 -10.70
N GLN A 33 4.49 14.35 -11.94
CA GLN A 33 3.27 14.99 -12.38
C GLN A 33 2.09 14.03 -12.24
N PRO A 34 0.95 14.44 -11.65
CA PRO A 34 -0.21 13.55 -11.50
C PRO A 34 -0.70 12.93 -12.81
N HIS A 35 -0.66 13.68 -13.92
CA HIS A 35 -1.09 13.20 -15.24
C HIS A 35 -0.16 12.14 -15.86
N TRP A 36 1.00 11.85 -15.25
CA TRP A 36 1.85 10.73 -15.66
C TRP A 36 1.35 9.38 -15.13
N GLY A 37 0.30 9.33 -14.30
CA GLY A 37 -0.19 8.10 -13.69
C GLY A 37 0.84 7.52 -12.70
N GLY A 38 0.90 6.19 -12.61
CA GLY A 38 1.73 5.52 -11.60
C GLY A 38 1.17 5.65 -10.18
N ASP A 39 -0.10 6.01 -10.07
CA ASP A 39 -0.87 6.07 -8.83
C ASP A 39 -0.99 4.68 -8.21
N LEU A 40 -0.94 4.61 -6.88
CA LEU A 40 -1.46 3.46 -6.16
C LEU A 40 -2.99 3.56 -6.17
N PHE A 41 -3.65 2.67 -6.89
CA PHE A 41 -5.10 2.55 -6.89
C PHE A 41 -5.54 1.55 -5.84
N TRP A 42 -6.26 2.04 -4.84
CA TRP A 42 -6.86 1.23 -3.78
C TRP A 42 -8.23 0.73 -4.22
N CYS A 43 -8.30 -0.51 -4.69
CA CYS A 43 -9.45 -1.06 -5.41
C CYS A 43 -10.74 -0.95 -4.62
N ARG A 44 -10.72 -1.33 -3.33
CA ARG A 44 -11.92 -1.37 -2.48
C ARG A 44 -12.50 0.01 -2.16
N LYS A 45 -11.66 1.05 -2.12
CA LYS A 45 -12.09 2.44 -1.85
C LYS A 45 -12.30 3.23 -3.14
N ASN A 46 -12.04 2.65 -4.31
CA ASN A 46 -12.02 3.33 -5.61
C ASN A 46 -11.22 4.65 -5.55
N ARG A 47 -10.04 4.61 -4.90
CA ARG A 47 -9.23 5.80 -4.60
C ARG A 47 -7.89 5.70 -5.28
N TYR A 48 -7.51 6.78 -5.96
CA TYR A 48 -6.16 6.98 -6.48
C TYR A 48 -5.31 7.72 -5.46
N ILE A 49 -4.08 7.25 -5.27
CA ILE A 49 -3.09 7.87 -4.42
C ILE A 49 -1.88 8.19 -5.30
N THR A 50 -1.75 9.47 -5.63
CA THR A 50 -0.66 9.95 -6.48
C THR A 50 0.65 9.98 -5.70
N PRO A 51 1.74 9.42 -6.25
CA PRO A 51 3.01 9.41 -5.56
C PRO A 51 3.54 10.83 -5.41
N SER A 52 3.89 11.19 -4.17
CA SER A 52 4.55 12.46 -3.86
C SER A 52 6.01 12.21 -3.48
N PHE A 53 6.88 13.20 -3.70
CA PHE A 53 8.28 13.04 -3.32
C PHE A 53 8.40 12.88 -1.81
N ASN A 54 9.15 11.87 -1.38
CA ASN A 54 9.44 11.57 0.01
C ASN A 54 8.19 11.23 0.84
N SER A 55 7.15 10.68 0.21
CA SER A 55 5.96 10.17 0.93
C SER A 55 6.06 8.67 1.15
N LEU A 56 5.77 8.23 2.38
CA LEU A 56 5.67 6.82 2.75
C LEU A 56 4.18 6.43 2.88
N ILE A 57 3.78 5.38 2.17
CA ILE A 57 2.48 4.73 2.32
C ILE A 57 2.70 3.46 3.13
N LEU A 58 1.85 3.22 4.13
CA LEU A 58 1.83 2.03 4.97
C LEU A 58 0.41 1.49 5.00
N PHE A 59 0.23 0.19 4.83
CA PHE A 59 -1.08 -0.45 5.00
C PHE A 59 -0.96 -1.88 5.55
N ASN A 60 -1.99 -2.32 6.24
CA ASN A 60 -2.10 -3.69 6.73
C ASN A 60 -2.38 -4.63 5.55
N VAL A 61 -1.60 -5.70 5.45
CA VAL A 61 -1.81 -6.76 4.47
C VAL A 61 -3.00 -7.61 4.91
N SER A 62 -4.05 -7.63 4.09
CA SER A 62 -5.30 -8.35 4.36
C SER A 62 -6.05 -8.62 3.05
N PRO A 63 -7.07 -9.49 3.03
CA PRO A 63 -7.93 -9.63 1.84
C PRO A 63 -8.59 -8.30 1.39
N GLY A 64 -8.65 -7.31 2.28
CA GLY A 64 -9.17 -5.97 1.98
C GLY A 64 -8.16 -5.02 1.34
N SER A 65 -6.87 -5.34 1.32
CA SER A 65 -5.80 -4.51 0.77
C SER A 65 -5.57 -4.72 -0.73
N SER A 66 -6.62 -5.02 -1.50
CA SER A 66 -6.48 -5.12 -2.96
C SER A 66 -6.10 -3.77 -3.57
N HIS A 67 -4.97 -3.73 -4.26
CA HIS A 67 -4.41 -2.54 -4.87
C HIS A 67 -3.63 -2.86 -6.14
N HIS A 68 -3.32 -1.83 -6.93
CA HIS A 68 -2.36 -1.91 -8.02
C HIS A 68 -1.73 -0.55 -8.33
N VAL A 69 -0.64 -0.56 -9.10
CA VAL A 69 -0.04 0.65 -9.65
C VAL A 69 -0.58 0.85 -11.05
N THR A 70 -1.25 1.99 -11.26
CA THR A 70 -1.76 2.38 -12.58
C THR A 70 -0.61 2.56 -13.58
N GLN A 71 -0.92 2.41 -14.86
CA GLN A 71 0.08 2.53 -15.91
C GLN A 71 0.74 3.92 -15.90
N VAL A 72 2.07 3.92 -15.97
CA VAL A 72 2.83 5.14 -16.19
C VAL A 72 2.68 5.57 -17.65
N SER A 73 2.31 6.83 -17.86
CA SER A 73 2.13 7.43 -19.19
C SER A 73 3.36 7.22 -20.08
N PRO A 74 3.19 6.90 -21.38
CA PRO A 74 4.29 6.83 -22.34
C PRO A 74 5.04 8.17 -22.49
N PHE A 75 4.40 9.28 -22.10
CA PHE A 75 4.97 10.63 -22.19
C PHE A 75 5.68 11.09 -20.91
N ALA A 76 5.77 10.24 -19.88
CA ALA A 76 6.49 10.58 -18.65
C ALA A 76 7.98 10.79 -18.94
N THR A 77 8.51 11.96 -18.60
CA THR A 77 9.91 12.32 -18.85
C THR A 77 10.84 12.00 -17.67
N ALA A 78 10.29 11.50 -16.56
CA ALA A 78 11.03 11.09 -15.37
C ALA A 78 10.75 9.63 -15.01
N LYS A 79 11.63 9.05 -14.19
CA LYS A 79 11.46 7.69 -13.65
C LYS A 79 10.61 7.71 -12.38
N ARG A 80 9.61 6.84 -12.29
CA ARG A 80 8.89 6.54 -11.04
C ARG A 80 9.78 5.67 -10.15
N LEU A 81 10.46 6.30 -9.20
CA LEU A 81 11.27 5.65 -8.18
C LEU A 81 10.45 5.41 -6.91
N ALA A 82 10.48 4.17 -6.42
CA ALA A 82 9.93 3.79 -5.12
C ALA A 82 10.74 2.63 -4.50
N ILE A 83 10.76 2.56 -3.18
CA ILE A 83 11.22 1.39 -2.42
C ILE A 83 10.00 0.79 -1.74
N SER A 84 9.79 -0.51 -1.92
CA SER A 84 8.67 -1.22 -1.30
C SER A 84 9.13 -2.48 -0.59
N GLY A 85 8.33 -2.95 0.36
CA GLY A 85 8.60 -4.17 1.09
C GLY A 85 7.54 -4.45 2.15
N TRP A 86 7.82 -5.42 3.00
CA TRP A 86 6.91 -5.88 4.05
C TRP A 86 7.63 -6.06 5.38
N TRP A 87 6.91 -5.77 6.46
CA TRP A 87 7.20 -6.37 7.76
C TRP A 87 6.49 -7.72 7.85
N THR A 88 7.22 -8.73 8.31
CA THR A 88 6.72 -10.09 8.43
C THR A 88 6.65 -10.52 9.90
N SER A 89 5.77 -11.47 10.18
CA SER A 89 5.63 -12.13 11.47
C SER A 89 5.59 -13.64 11.27
N ASN A 90 6.02 -14.39 12.27
CA ASN A 90 5.89 -15.84 12.32
C ASN A 90 4.47 -16.27 12.75
N ILE A 91 3.61 -15.31 13.08
CA ILE A 91 2.21 -15.54 13.46
C ILE A 91 1.35 -15.26 12.24
N GLU A 92 0.48 -16.22 11.90
CA GLU A 92 -0.57 -16.00 10.92
C GLU A 92 -1.41 -14.81 11.34
N ASN A 93 -1.79 -13.99 10.35
CA ASN A 93 -2.64 -12.83 10.59
C ASN A 93 -4.03 -13.35 10.99
N GLN A 94 -4.21 -13.65 12.28
CA GLN A 94 -5.49 -14.11 12.80
C GLN A 94 -6.48 -12.99 12.54
N ALA A 95 -7.50 -13.29 11.73
CA ALA A 95 -8.62 -12.41 11.51
C ALA A 95 -9.21 -12.02 12.87
N GLY A 96 -8.91 -10.81 13.33
CA GLY A 96 -9.41 -10.26 14.58
C GLY A 96 -8.39 -10.35 15.72
N PHE A 97 -7.77 -9.21 16.02
CA PHE A 97 -7.51 -8.87 17.40
C PHE A 97 -8.89 -8.83 18.11
N SER A 98 -9.35 -9.96 18.64
CA SER A 98 -10.41 -9.95 19.66
C SER A 98 -9.77 -9.43 20.94
N GLY A 99 -9.39 -8.15 20.92
CA GLY A 99 -9.20 -7.42 22.16
C GLY A 99 -10.51 -7.58 22.90
N ALA A 100 -10.47 -8.25 24.04
CA ALA A 100 -11.46 -7.97 25.07
C ALA A 100 -11.47 -6.45 25.22
N LEU A 101 -12.51 -5.81 24.72
CA LEU A 101 -12.73 -4.38 24.89
C LEU A 101 -12.99 -4.19 26.38
N ASP A 102 -11.94 -3.85 27.12
CA ASP A 102 -12.09 -3.05 28.32
C ASP A 102 -12.81 -1.77 27.91
N SER A 103 -14.04 -1.63 28.39
CA SER A 103 -15.01 -0.58 28.08
C SER A 103 -14.62 0.81 28.61
N SER A 104 -13.33 1.12 28.71
CA SER A 104 -12.84 2.37 29.32
C SER A 104 -11.83 3.17 28.49
N ALA A 105 -11.40 2.71 27.30
CA ALA A 105 -10.45 3.45 26.48
C ALA A 105 -11.13 4.27 25.38
N GLY A 106 -11.02 5.59 25.49
CA GLY A 106 -11.57 6.57 24.55
C GLY A 106 -11.14 6.37 23.10
N GLU A 107 -12.00 6.87 22.23
CA GLU A 107 -11.94 6.92 20.77
C GLU A 107 -10.51 6.94 20.20
N GLN A 108 -9.99 5.76 19.84
CA GLN A 108 -8.72 5.66 19.12
C GLN A 108 -8.96 6.10 17.69
N LYS A 109 -8.60 7.36 17.44
CA LYS A 109 -8.53 7.98 16.12
C LYS A 109 -7.64 7.12 15.22
N LEU A 110 -8.27 6.34 14.34
CA LEU A 110 -7.62 5.62 13.27
C LEU A 110 -6.87 6.64 12.41
N LEU A 111 -5.54 6.66 12.54
CA LEU A 111 -4.71 7.33 11.54
C LEU A 111 -4.83 6.47 10.28
N GLU A 112 -5.64 6.93 9.31
CA GLU A 112 -5.57 6.45 7.94
C GLU A 112 -4.17 6.78 7.39
N LEU A 113 -3.20 5.92 7.65
CA LEU A 113 -2.19 5.61 6.65
C LEU A 113 -2.91 4.70 5.65
N ILE A 114 -3.06 5.30 4.48
CA ILE A 114 -3.97 5.03 3.37
C ILE A 114 -4.30 3.55 3.12
#